data_AF-A0A2D6EXE6-F1
#
_entry.id   AF-A0A2D6EXE6-F1
#
_cell.length_a   1.000
_cell.length_b   1.000
_cell.length_c   1.000
_cell.angle_alpha   90.00
_cell.angle_beta   90.00
_cell.angle_gamma   90.00
#
_symmetry.space_group_name_H-M   'P 1'
#
loop_
_entity.id
_entity.type
_entity.pdbx_description
1 polymer ?
#
loop_
_entity_poly.entity_id
_entity_poly.type
_entity_poly.pdbx_seq_one_letter_code
_entity_poly.pdbx_strand_id
1 'polypeptide(L)'
;MALMLYDWVYGISQIAAVVLSCIAGIIALSIFKDARKQELLRAWKPMVAALVLFAVEELLGLFRTFDVYGTAALSWLPSGLVKFLTVSATHIVPFFILLFLIAALITQINIKRGWVA
;
A
#
# COMPACT_ATOMS: atom_id res chain seq x y z
N MET A 1 7.13 2.85 -32.41
CA MET A 1 6.12 2.90 -31.35
C MET A 1 6.24 4.28 -30.71
N ALA A 2 5.31 5.20 -30.98
CA ALA A 2 5.38 6.54 -30.40
C ALA A 2 4.98 6.44 -28.92
N LEU A 3 5.89 6.78 -28.01
CA LEU A 3 5.57 6.96 -26.60
C LEU A 3 4.48 8.04 -26.52
N MET A 4 3.28 7.66 -26.09
CA MET A 4 2.22 8.64 -25.89
C MET A 4 2.52 9.42 -24.60
N LEU A 5 2.11 10.68 -24.54
CA LEU A 5 2.23 11.51 -23.32
C LEU A 5 1.71 10.77 -22.07
N TYR A 6 0.68 9.93 -22.26
CA TYR A 6 0.14 9.03 -21.24
C TYR A 6 1.19 8.13 -20.59
N ASP A 7 2.00 7.41 -21.38
CA ASP A 7 2.98 6.44 -20.86
C ASP A 7 4.04 7.15 -20.01
N TRP A 8 4.44 8.35 -20.43
CA TRP A 8 5.42 9.18 -19.73
C TRP A 8 4.87 9.71 -18.39
N VAL A 9 3.66 10.29 -18.41
CA VAL A 9 3.01 10.80 -17.19
C VAL A 9 2.73 9.66 -16.21
N TYR A 10 2.29 8.50 -16.72
CA TYR A 10 2.02 7.33 -15.89
C TYR A 10 3.28 6.80 -15.21
N GLY A 11 4.38 6.67 -15.97
CA GLY A 11 5.67 6.22 -15.42
C GLY A 11 6.21 7.15 -14.33
N ILE A 12 6.15 8.47 -14.53
CA ILE A 12 6.58 9.45 -13.52
C ILE A 12 5.68 9.41 -12.29
N SER A 13 4.37 9.27 -12.47
CA SER A 13 3.43 9.20 -11.35
C SER A 13 3.72 8.01 -10.45
N GLN A 14 4.08 6.86 -11.02
CA GLN A 14 4.44 5.69 -10.23
C GLN A 14 5.78 5.82 -9.50
N ILE A 15 6.81 6.38 -10.17
CA ILE A 15 8.09 6.64 -9.50
C ILE A 15 7.86 7.60 -8.32
N ALA A 16 7.06 8.65 -8.54
CA ALA A 16 6.68 9.59 -7.48
C ALA A 16 5.93 8.89 -6.34
N ALA A 17 4.97 8.01 -6.65
CA ALA A 17 4.22 7.25 -5.66
C ALA A 17 5.13 6.35 -4.80
N VAL A 18 6.13 5.70 -5.40
CA VAL A 18 7.13 4.90 -4.67
C VAL A 18 8.01 5.76 -3.77
N VAL A 19 8.48 6.92 -4.27
CA VAL A 19 9.26 7.85 -3.44
C VAL A 19 8.43 8.37 -2.26
N LEU A 20 7.18 8.76 -2.52
CA LEU A 20 6.25 9.24 -1.49
C LEU A 20 5.92 8.15 -0.46
N SER A 21 5.76 6.89 -0.87
CA SER A 21 5.49 5.78 0.05
C SER A 21 6.70 5.47 0.94
N CYS A 22 7.93 5.58 0.41
CA CYS A 22 9.15 5.49 1.23
C CYS A 22 9.22 6.60 2.29
N ILE A 23 8.98 7.85 1.90
CA ILE A 23 8.98 8.99 2.83
C ILE A 23 7.88 8.82 3.88
N ALA A 24 6.66 8.45 3.46
CA ALA A 24 5.55 8.17 4.36
C ALA A 24 5.88 7.03 5.34
N GLY A 25 6.56 5.98 4.87
CA GLY A 25 7.05 4.88 5.72
C GLY A 25 8.04 5.34 6.78
N ILE A 26 9.01 6.21 6.42
CA ILE A 26 9.97 6.79 7.37
C ILE A 26 9.26 7.63 8.43
N ILE A 27 8.28 8.47 8.02
CA ILE A 27 7.47 9.27 8.95
C ILE A 27 6.63 8.36 9.85
N ALA A 28 6.01 7.32 9.31
CA ALA A 28 5.23 6.37 10.10
C ALA A 28 6.09 5.67 11.16
N LEU A 29 7.31 5.23 10.80
CA LEU A 29 8.25 4.61 11.73
C LEU A 29 8.75 5.58 12.81
N SER A 30 9.01 6.84 12.47
CA SER A 30 9.46 7.85 13.44
C SER A 30 8.37 8.12 14.48
N ILE A 31 7.12 8.27 14.05
CA ILE A 31 5.99 8.48 14.95
C ILE A 31 5.70 7.20 15.75
N PHE A 32 5.84 6.00 15.18
CA PHE A 32 5.61 4.73 15.89
C PHE A 32 6.48 4.58 17.15
N LYS A 33 7.72 5.08 17.10
CA LYS A 33 8.68 4.99 18.20
C LYS A 33 8.20 5.77 19.44
N ASP A 34 7.68 6.98 19.23
CA ASP A 34 7.19 7.85 20.30
C ASP A 34 5.77 7.47 20.73
N ALA A 35 4.99 7.03 19.77
CA ALA A 35 3.65 6.54 19.95
C ALA A 35 3.62 5.42 21.00
N ARG A 36 4.41 4.33 20.85
CA ARG A 36 4.29 3.05 21.61
C ARG A 36 4.07 3.13 23.14
N LYS A 37 4.31 4.28 23.76
CA LYS A 37 4.08 4.61 25.17
C LYS A 37 2.65 5.02 25.55
N GLN A 38 1.72 5.22 24.61
CA GLN A 38 0.34 5.66 24.91
C GLN A 38 -0.73 4.60 24.54
N GLU A 39 -1.70 4.37 25.44
CA GLU A 39 -2.84 3.45 25.21
C GLU A 39 -3.73 3.85 24.02
N LEU A 40 -3.64 5.12 23.57
CA LEU A 40 -4.31 5.67 22.40
C LEU A 40 -3.98 4.97 21.06
N LEU A 41 -3.11 3.97 21.06
CA LEU A 41 -2.54 3.37 19.84
C LEU A 41 -3.08 2.01 19.45
N ARG A 42 -4.16 1.55 20.08
CA ARG A 42 -4.90 0.41 19.52
C ARG A 42 -5.35 0.67 18.08
N ALA A 43 -5.68 1.92 17.73
CA ALA A 43 -6.03 2.35 16.37
C ALA A 43 -4.86 2.24 15.36
N TRP A 44 -3.62 2.19 15.84
CA TRP A 44 -2.45 2.13 14.96
C TRP A 44 -2.18 0.75 14.38
N LYS A 45 -2.63 -0.33 15.03
CA LYS A 45 -2.47 -1.69 14.47
C LYS A 45 -3.14 -1.85 13.10
N PRO A 46 -4.43 -1.52 12.93
CA PRO A 46 -5.06 -1.58 11.61
C PRO A 46 -4.48 -0.54 10.64
N MET A 47 -4.07 0.64 11.11
CA MET A 47 -3.44 1.65 10.24
C MET A 47 -2.10 1.16 9.67
N VAL A 48 -1.25 0.54 10.48
CA VAL A 48 0.01 -0.06 10.02
C VAL A 48 -0.27 -1.21 9.06
N ALA A 49 -1.28 -2.05 9.33
CA ALA A 49 -1.69 -3.10 8.39
C ALA A 49 -2.10 -2.53 7.02
N ALA A 50 -2.87 -1.43 7.01
CA ALA A 50 -3.25 -0.73 5.78
C ALA A 50 -2.02 -0.17 5.04
N LEU A 51 -1.07 0.44 5.76
CA LEU A 51 0.16 0.99 5.18
C LEU A 51 1.05 -0.09 4.57
N VAL A 52 1.16 -1.26 5.21
CA VAL A 52 1.92 -2.39 4.67
C VAL A 52 1.26 -2.93 3.40
N LEU A 53 -0.07 -3.10 3.42
CA LEU A 53 -0.80 -3.54 2.22
C LEU A 53 -0.67 -2.53 1.07
N PHE A 54 -0.73 -1.23 1.37
CA PHE A 54 -0.53 -0.17 0.39
C PHE A 54 0.89 -0.19 -0.21
N ALA A 55 1.93 -0.33 0.63
CA ALA A 55 3.31 -0.44 0.13
C ALA A 55 3.52 -1.66 -0.78
N VAL A 56 2.88 -2.79 -0.46
CA VAL A 56 2.89 -3.99 -1.31
C VAL A 56 2.17 -3.73 -2.65
N GLU A 57 1.02 -3.05 -2.62
CA GLU A 57 0.28 -2.68 -3.84
C GLU A 57 1.12 -1.80 -4.76
N GLU A 58 1.77 -0.76 -4.21
CA GLU A 58 2.62 0.16 -4.97
C GLU A 58 3.82 -0.55 -5.60
N LEU A 59 4.45 -1.50 -4.90
CA LEU A 59 5.52 -2.34 -5.47
C LEU A 59 5.01 -3.20 -6.62
N LEU A 60 3.83 -3.81 -6.50
CA LEU A 60 3.22 -4.59 -7.58
C LEU A 60 2.85 -3.70 -8.78
N GLY A 61 2.38 -2.48 -8.52
CA GLY A 61 2.09 -1.47 -9.54
C GLY A 61 3.34 -1.03 -10.30
N LEU A 62 4.45 -0.82 -9.60
CA LEU A 62 5.76 -0.54 -10.18
C LEU A 62 6.21 -1.68 -11.10
N PHE A 63 6.19 -2.93 -10.62
CA PHE A 63 6.57 -4.09 -11.44
C PHE A 63 5.72 -4.24 -12.71
N ARG A 64 4.46 -3.78 -12.68
CA ARG A 64 3.56 -3.84 -13.84
C ARG A 64 3.97 -2.86 -14.93
N THR A 65 4.38 -1.66 -14.56
CA THR A 65 4.67 -0.59 -15.51
C THR A 65 6.02 -0.72 -16.18
N PHE A 66 7.00 -1.29 -15.47
CA PHE A 66 8.30 -1.59 -16.05
C PHE A 66 8.32 -2.94 -16.80
N ASP A 67 7.15 -3.55 -17.04
CA ASP A 67 6.99 -4.83 -17.74
C ASP A 67 7.93 -5.95 -17.22
N VAL A 68 8.20 -5.93 -15.91
CA VAL A 68 9.07 -6.90 -15.23
C VAL A 68 8.42 -8.30 -15.21
N TYR A 69 7.08 -8.35 -15.31
CA TYR A 69 6.34 -9.60 -15.46
C TYR A 69 6.56 -10.28 -16.83
N GLY A 70 6.86 -9.50 -17.88
CA GLY A 70 7.10 -10.00 -19.23
C GLY A 70 8.54 -10.44 -19.49
N THR A 71 9.52 -9.85 -18.78
CA THR A 71 10.95 -10.08 -19.03
C THR A 71 11.64 -10.74 -17.85
N ALA A 72 11.91 -12.05 -17.98
CA ALA A 72 12.79 -12.89 -17.14
C ALA A 72 12.44 -13.09 -15.64
N ALA A 73 12.06 -12.05 -14.89
CA ALA A 73 12.00 -12.08 -13.42
C ALA A 73 10.90 -13.00 -12.84
N LEU A 74 9.75 -13.12 -13.53
CA LEU A 74 8.63 -13.98 -13.14
C LEU A 74 8.30 -15.08 -14.15
N SER A 75 9.19 -15.33 -15.12
CA SER A 75 9.00 -16.36 -16.17
C SER A 75 8.83 -17.79 -15.62
N TRP A 76 9.30 -18.03 -14.40
CA TRP A 76 9.18 -19.30 -13.68
C TRP A 76 7.83 -19.47 -12.97
N LEU A 77 7.01 -18.42 -12.87
CA LEU A 77 5.71 -18.47 -12.22
C LEU A 77 4.62 -18.96 -13.20
N PRO A 78 3.68 -19.81 -12.77
CA PRO A 78 2.55 -20.21 -13.62
C PRO A 78 1.76 -18.99 -14.08
N SER A 79 1.45 -18.90 -15.38
CA SER A 79 0.74 -17.78 -15.99
C SER A 79 -0.64 -17.50 -15.38
N GLY A 80 -1.31 -18.55 -14.86
CA GLY A 80 -2.55 -18.41 -14.09
C GLY A 80 -2.34 -17.69 -12.75
N LEU A 81 -1.20 -17.89 -12.09
CA LEU A 81 -0.88 -17.27 -10.80
C LEU A 81 -0.52 -15.79 -10.97
N VAL A 82 0.18 -15.42 -12.06
CA VAL A 82 0.48 -14.01 -12.41
C VAL A 82 -0.82 -13.22 -12.66
N LYS A 83 -1.76 -13.79 -13.42
CA LYS A 83 -3.09 -13.17 -13.64
C LYS A 83 -3.86 -13.04 -12.34
N PHE A 84 -3.84 -14.07 -11.49
CA PHE A 84 -4.51 -14.01 -10.19
C PHE A 84 -3.91 -12.91 -9.29
N LEU A 85 -2.59 -12.82 -9.22
CA LEU A 85 -1.88 -11.81 -8.41
C LEU A 85 -2.18 -10.38 -8.90
N THR A 86 -2.17 -10.17 -10.21
CA THR A 86 -2.44 -8.84 -10.81
C THR A 86 -3.90 -8.40 -10.64
N VAL A 87 -4.87 -9.30 -10.85
CA VAL A 87 -6.30 -9.00 -10.63
C VAL A 87 -6.63 -8.80 -9.14
N SER A 88 -6.02 -9.61 -8.27
CA SER A 88 -6.18 -9.47 -6.82
C SER A 88 -5.57 -8.17 -6.32
N ALA A 89 -4.42 -7.77 -6.86
CA ALA A 89 -3.77 -6.51 -6.51
C ALA A 89 -4.63 -5.29 -6.88
N THR A 90 -5.33 -5.29 -8.02
CA THR A 90 -6.11 -4.11 -8.45
C THR A 90 -7.47 -3.96 -7.78
N HIS A 91 -8.00 -5.01 -7.16
CA HIS A 91 -9.39 -5.00 -6.66
C HIS A 91 -9.51 -5.46 -5.21
N ILE A 92 -8.82 -6.54 -4.86
CA ILE A 92 -8.94 -7.15 -3.53
C ILE A 92 -8.09 -6.38 -2.52
N VAL A 93 -6.86 -6.02 -2.88
CA VAL A 93 -5.94 -5.30 -1.98
C VAL A 93 -6.46 -3.91 -1.59
N PRO A 94 -6.91 -3.04 -2.52
CA PRO A 94 -7.49 -1.73 -2.19
C PRO A 94 -8.72 -1.84 -1.27
N PHE A 95 -9.55 -2.87 -1.47
CA PHE A 95 -10.70 -3.12 -0.60
C PHE A 95 -10.26 -3.38 0.85
N PHE A 96 -9.26 -4.23 1.06
CA PHE A 96 -8.73 -4.49 2.40
C PHE A 96 -8.03 -3.28 3.01
N ILE A 97 -7.27 -2.52 2.22
CA ILE A 97 -6.66 -1.25 2.67
C ILE A 97 -7.75 -0.32 3.19
N LEU A 98 -8.81 -0.11 2.42
CA LEU A 98 -9.93 0.74 2.82
C LEU A 98 -10.60 0.22 4.11
N LEU A 99 -10.83 -1.08 4.20
CA LEU A 99 -11.42 -1.71 5.38
C LEU A 99 -10.56 -1.50 6.63
N PHE A 100 -9.24 -1.66 6.53
CA PHE A 100 -8.31 -1.40 7.64
C PHE A 100 -8.24 0.08 8.00
N LEU A 101 -8.31 1.00 7.04
CA LEU A 101 -8.37 2.44 7.31
C LEU A 101 -9.67 2.83 8.02
N ILE A 102 -10.81 2.27 7.60
CA ILE A 102 -12.11 2.48 8.28
C ILE A 102 -12.02 1.94 9.71
N ALA A 103 -11.48 0.74 9.91
CA ALA A 103 -11.30 0.16 11.24
C ALA A 103 -10.38 1.02 12.13
N ALA A 104 -9.30 1.56 11.57
CA ALA A 104 -8.40 2.48 12.27
C ALA A 104 -9.13 3.76 12.70
N LEU A 105 -9.92 4.37 11.82
CA LEU A 105 -10.72 5.56 12.12
C LEU A 105 -11.77 5.30 13.20
N ILE A 106 -12.52 4.21 13.10
CA ILE A 106 -13.52 3.83 14.11
C ILE A 106 -12.84 3.64 15.47
N THR A 107 -11.71 2.94 15.48
CA THR A 107 -10.95 2.72 16.73
C THR A 107 -10.47 4.04 17.31
N GLN A 108 -9.96 4.96 16.48
CA GLN A 108 -9.51 6.28 16.93
C GLN A 108 -10.65 7.15 17.48
N ILE A 109 -11.83 7.11 16.83
CA ILE A 109 -13.04 7.80 17.31
C ILE A 109 -13.48 7.23 18.66
N ASN A 110 -13.53 5.90 18.80
CA ASN A 110 -13.95 5.25 20.05
C ASN A 110 -13.01 5.58 21.22
N ILE A 111 -11.70 5.61 20.97
CA ILE A 111 -10.72 6.02 21.97
C ILE A 111 -10.92 7.51 22.34
N LYS A 112 -11.12 8.41 21.35
CA LYS A 112 -11.37 9.84 21.61
C LYS A 112 -12.69 10.08 22.37
N ARG A 113 -13.69 9.22 22.18
CA ARG A 113 -14.95 9.24 22.94
C ARG A 113 -14.86 8.59 24.32
N GLY A 114 -13.73 7.96 24.66
CA GLY A 114 -13.54 7.27 25.93
C GLY A 114 -14.32 5.95 26.06
N TRP A 115 -14.77 5.36 24.95
CA TRP A 115 -15.59 4.14 24.95
C TRP A 115 -14.75 2.86 25.04
N VAL A 116 -13.47 2.94 24.68
CA VAL A 116 -12.52 1.82 24.73
C VAL A 116 -11.22 2.35 25.33
N ALA A 117 -10.89 1.86 26.54
CA ALA A 117 -9.56 1.92 27.14
C ALA A 117 -8.77 0.67 26.71
#